data_AF-A0A378FVZ1-F1
#
_entry.id   AF-A0A378FVZ1-F1
#
_cell.length_a   1.000
_cell.length_b   1.000
_cell.length_c   1.000
_cell.angle_alpha   90.00
_cell.angle_beta   90.00
_cell.angle_gamma   90.00
#
_symmetry.space_group_name_H-M   'P 1'
#
loop_
_entity.id
_entity.type
_entity.pdbx_description
1 polymer ?
#
loop_
_entity_poly.entity_id
_entity_poly.type
_entity_poly.pdbx_seq_one_letter_code
_entity_poly.pdbx_strand_id
1 'polypeptide(L)'
;MAVIAAIAAMQVAGGMDYLVSLAERMLRRHPKYITFLAPLVTWFMTVLAGTGHTAFSTLPVITEVAKEQGIRPSRPLSIAVVASQIAITASPISAAVVFFAGILEPLGVSYLTLLAICIPVTLLAVMLTAIVCNFLGCELKDDPVYQERLAKGEVRLRGSQVFELQPHAKRSVLLVFDRHRGGDVLRHGHQRYRRPD
;
A
#
# COMPACT_ATOMS: atom_id res chain seq x y z
N MET A 1 -15.70 12.91 -6.13
CA MET A 1 -16.65 11.78 -6.28
C MET A 1 -16.19 10.73 -7.30
N ALA A 2 -15.71 11.10 -8.49
CA ALA A 2 -15.30 10.12 -9.53
C ALA A 2 -14.20 9.13 -9.08
N VAL A 3 -13.17 9.59 -8.36
CA VAL A 3 -12.05 8.74 -7.89
C VAL A 3 -12.52 7.69 -6.87
N ILE A 4 -13.38 8.09 -5.91
CA ILE A 4 -13.92 7.19 -4.89
C ILE A 4 -14.79 6.11 -5.55
N ALA A 5 -15.62 6.48 -6.52
CA ALA A 5 -16.43 5.52 -7.29
C ALA A 5 -15.56 4.53 -8.08
N ALA A 6 -14.46 4.99 -8.68
CA ALA A 6 -13.52 4.14 -9.40
C ALA A 6 -12.81 3.13 -8.47
N ILE A 7 -12.38 3.56 -7.28
CA ILE A 7 -11.75 2.68 -6.28
C ILE A 7 -12.76 1.67 -5.73
N ALA A 8 -14.00 2.08 -5.45
CA ALA A 8 -15.06 1.18 -5.01
C ALA A 8 -15.37 0.11 -6.08
N ALA A 9 -15.48 0.52 -7.35
CA ALA A 9 -15.66 -0.42 -8.46
C ALA A 9 -14.46 -1.38 -8.60
N MET A 10 -13.22 -0.90 -8.39
CA MET A 10 -12.02 -1.72 -8.39
C MET A 10 -12.01 -2.75 -7.26
N GLN A 11 -12.42 -2.36 -6.06
CA GLN A 11 -12.51 -3.25 -4.89
C GLN A 11 -13.57 -4.33 -5.13
N VAL A 12 -14.76 -3.96 -5.61
CA VAL A 12 -15.83 -4.93 -5.95
C VAL A 12 -15.40 -5.89 -7.06
N ALA A 13 -14.60 -5.42 -8.02
CA ALA A 13 -14.05 -6.25 -9.10
C ALA A 13 -12.86 -7.14 -8.69
N GLY A 14 -12.49 -7.19 -7.41
CA GLY A 14 -11.38 -8.01 -6.90
C GLY A 14 -9.98 -7.43 -7.17
N GLY A 15 -9.87 -6.16 -7.54
CA GLY A 15 -8.58 -5.52 -7.84
C GLY A 15 -7.66 -5.44 -6.61
N MET A 16 -8.24 -5.31 -5.42
CA MET A 16 -7.46 -5.34 -4.17
C MET A 16 -6.87 -6.73 -3.91
N ASP A 17 -7.62 -7.80 -4.17
CA ASP A 17 -7.12 -9.17 -4.06
C ASP A 17 -5.96 -9.42 -5.03
N TYR A 18 -6.01 -8.81 -6.23
CA TYR A 18 -4.87 -8.85 -7.15
C TYR A 18 -3.63 -8.15 -6.57
N LEU A 19 -3.77 -6.95 -6.01
CA LEU A 19 -2.65 -6.24 -5.39
C LEU A 19 -2.08 -7.00 -4.19
N VAL A 20 -2.93 -7.63 -3.37
CA VAL A 20 -2.50 -8.51 -2.27
C VAL A 20 -1.76 -9.73 -2.79
N SER A 21 -2.26 -10.37 -3.86
CA SER A 21 -1.59 -11.52 -4.49
C SER A 21 -0.21 -11.16 -5.08
N LEU A 22 -0.05 -9.89 -5.50
CA LEU A 22 1.22 -9.36 -5.99
C LEU A 22 2.18 -9.10 -4.83
N ALA A 23 1.67 -8.49 -3.75
CA ALA A 23 2.42 -8.28 -2.52
C ALA A 23 2.90 -9.60 -1.93
N GLU A 24 2.05 -10.62 -1.87
CA GLU A 24 2.42 -11.97 -1.42
C GLU A 24 3.53 -12.58 -2.27
N ARG A 25 3.39 -12.54 -3.60
CA ARG A 25 4.45 -13.02 -4.51
C ARG A 25 5.78 -12.30 -4.31
N MET A 26 5.74 -10.98 -4.12
CA MET A 26 6.95 -10.20 -3.87
C MET A 26 7.59 -10.60 -2.53
N LEU A 27 6.81 -10.63 -1.44
CA LEU A 27 7.30 -10.95 -0.10
C LEU A 27 7.85 -12.38 0.00
N ARG A 28 7.19 -13.36 -0.65
CA ARG A 28 7.63 -14.76 -0.68
C ARG A 28 8.87 -14.99 -1.56
N ARG A 29 9.20 -14.10 -2.50
CA ARG A 29 10.39 -14.24 -3.36
C ARG A 29 11.70 -14.03 -2.60
N HIS A 30 11.73 -13.09 -1.65
CA HIS A 30 12.91 -12.78 -0.84
C HIS A 30 12.55 -12.65 0.64
N PRO A 31 12.09 -13.75 1.28
CA PRO A 31 11.46 -13.69 2.59
C PRO A 31 12.47 -13.37 3.72
N LYS A 32 13.77 -13.63 3.51
CA LYS A 32 14.86 -13.25 4.43
C LYS A 32 14.95 -11.73 4.67
N TYR A 33 14.48 -10.91 3.74
CA TYR A 33 14.54 -9.45 3.81
C TYR A 33 13.17 -8.81 4.10
N ILE A 34 12.25 -9.56 4.73
CA ILE A 34 10.87 -9.10 4.94
C ILE A 34 10.78 -7.77 5.71
N THR A 35 11.69 -7.47 6.64
CA THR A 35 11.72 -6.20 7.37
C THR A 35 11.90 -4.98 6.46
N PHE A 36 12.55 -5.15 5.31
CA PHE A 36 12.72 -4.10 4.29
C PHE A 36 11.65 -4.19 3.20
N LEU A 37 11.30 -5.42 2.80
CA LEU A 37 10.40 -5.65 1.68
C LEU A 37 8.94 -5.36 2.04
N ALA A 38 8.51 -5.67 3.27
CA ALA A 38 7.17 -5.34 3.76
C ALA A 38 6.86 -3.85 3.67
N PRO A 39 7.65 -2.93 4.25
CA PRO A 39 7.34 -1.51 4.17
C PRO A 39 7.48 -0.94 2.75
N LEU A 40 8.38 -1.46 1.91
CA LEU A 40 8.44 -1.07 0.50
C LEU A 40 7.16 -1.42 -0.25
N VAL A 41 6.72 -2.68 -0.16
CA VAL A 41 5.51 -3.15 -0.84
C VAL A 41 4.28 -2.39 -0.34
N THR A 42 4.18 -2.19 0.98
CA THR A 42 3.08 -1.41 1.57
C THR A 42 3.13 0.05 1.12
N TRP A 43 4.30 0.69 1.09
CA TRP A 43 4.46 2.07 0.60
C TRP A 43 3.99 2.18 -0.85
N PHE A 44 4.43 1.28 -1.74
CA PHE A 44 4.00 1.28 -3.14
C PHE A 44 2.49 1.08 -3.27
N MET A 45 1.92 0.11 -2.56
CA MET A 45 0.47 -0.12 -2.59
C MET A 45 -0.31 1.10 -2.10
N THR A 46 0.16 1.81 -1.09
CA THR A 46 -0.50 3.01 -0.58
C THR A 46 -0.35 4.21 -1.50
N VAL A 47 0.82 4.43 -2.09
CA VAL A 47 1.02 5.48 -3.11
C VAL A 47 0.07 5.27 -4.29
N LEU A 48 -0.07 4.02 -4.74
CA LEU A 48 -0.91 3.64 -5.86
C LEU A 48 -2.41 3.72 -5.54
N ALA A 49 -2.83 3.31 -4.35
CA ALA A 49 -4.24 3.33 -3.95
C ALA A 49 -4.70 4.70 -3.41
N GLY A 50 -3.77 5.54 -2.94
CA GLY A 50 -4.06 6.84 -2.33
C GLY A 50 -4.69 6.75 -0.92
N THR A 51 -4.65 5.58 -0.27
CA THR A 51 -5.24 5.37 1.06
C THR A 51 -4.44 4.39 1.89
N GLY A 52 -4.33 4.66 3.20
CA GLY A 52 -3.58 3.82 4.13
C GLY A 52 -4.25 2.47 4.44
N HIS A 53 -5.56 2.34 4.16
CA HIS A 53 -6.34 1.14 4.43
C HIS A 53 -5.89 -0.09 3.62
N THR A 54 -5.17 0.12 2.52
CA THR A 54 -4.62 -0.98 1.72
C THR A 54 -3.61 -1.83 2.49
N ALA A 55 -2.95 -1.25 3.51
CA ALA A 55 -2.02 -1.98 4.36
C ALA A 55 -2.72 -3.15 5.07
N PHE A 56 -3.97 -2.99 5.52
CA PHE A 56 -4.70 -4.02 6.26
C PHE A 56 -4.84 -5.33 5.50
N SER A 57 -4.96 -5.26 4.17
CA SER A 57 -5.02 -6.46 3.32
C SER A 57 -3.67 -7.16 3.19
N THR A 58 -2.56 -6.46 3.43
CA THR A 58 -1.19 -7.01 3.37
C THR A 58 -0.63 -7.46 4.72
N LEU A 59 -1.17 -6.97 5.84
CA LEU A 59 -0.69 -7.34 7.19
C LEU A 59 -0.75 -8.86 7.47
N PRO A 60 -1.82 -9.60 7.08
CA PRO A 60 -1.85 -11.05 7.28
C PRO A 60 -0.72 -11.74 6.53
N VAL A 61 -0.49 -11.36 5.27
CA VAL A 61 0.57 -11.88 4.41
C VAL A 61 1.96 -11.59 5.01
N ILE A 62 2.20 -10.37 5.46
CA ILE A 62 3.46 -9.99 6.13
C ILE A 62 3.67 -10.83 7.39
N THR A 63 2.61 -11.05 8.18
CA THR A 63 2.66 -11.85 9.40
C THR A 63 2.98 -13.32 9.11
N GLU A 64 2.36 -13.89 8.07
CA GLU A 64 2.59 -15.28 7.64
C GLU A 64 4.03 -15.48 7.16
N VAL A 65 4.51 -14.65 6.22
CA VAL A 65 5.87 -14.75 5.70
C VAL A 65 6.91 -14.48 6.80
N ALA A 66 6.65 -13.56 7.74
CA ALA A 66 7.55 -13.33 8.87
C ALA A 66 7.69 -14.58 9.75
N LYS A 67 6.56 -15.20 10.11
CA LYS A 67 6.53 -16.42 10.93
C LYS A 67 7.21 -17.60 10.24
N GLU A 68 6.97 -17.79 8.94
CA GLU A 68 7.63 -18.85 8.14
C GLU A 68 9.16 -18.73 8.15
N GLN A 69 9.69 -17.51 8.24
CA GLN A 69 11.13 -17.25 8.33
C GLN A 69 11.67 -17.22 9.76
N GLY A 70 10.83 -17.41 10.77
CA GLY A 70 11.20 -17.25 12.18
C GLY A 70 11.56 -15.80 12.54
N ILE A 71 11.16 -14.82 11.74
CA ILE A 71 11.37 -13.39 12.00
C ILE A 71 10.24 -12.89 12.89
N ARG A 72 10.58 -12.12 13.93
CA ARG A 72 9.59 -11.54 14.84
C ARG A 72 8.61 -10.64 14.07
N PRO A 73 7.30 -10.99 13.95
CA PRO A 73 6.38 -10.25 13.08
C PRO A 73 6.20 -8.78 13.46
N SER A 74 6.40 -8.43 14.74
CA SER A 74 6.32 -7.04 15.19
C SER A 74 7.29 -6.10 14.46
N ARG A 75 8.45 -6.59 14.00
CA ARG A 75 9.45 -5.80 13.26
C ARG A 75 8.90 -5.34 11.89
N PRO A 76 8.58 -6.23 10.94
CA PRO A 76 8.04 -5.82 9.64
C PRO A 76 6.65 -5.19 9.73
N LEU A 77 5.80 -5.61 10.67
CA LEU A 77 4.44 -5.05 10.79
C LEU A 77 4.44 -3.60 11.27
N SER A 78 5.26 -3.26 12.26
CA SER A 78 5.32 -1.89 12.79
C SER A 78 5.74 -0.89 11.72
N ILE A 79 6.80 -1.20 10.97
CA ILE A 79 7.25 -0.32 9.89
C ILE A 79 6.32 -0.31 8.69
N ALA A 80 5.66 -1.43 8.35
CA ALA A 80 4.71 -1.47 7.22
C ALA A 80 3.51 -0.53 7.44
N VAL A 81 2.95 -0.48 8.66
CA VAL A 81 1.83 0.42 8.97
C VAL A 81 2.28 1.89 8.88
N VAL A 82 3.45 2.23 9.42
CA VAL A 82 4.01 3.58 9.33
C VAL A 82 4.29 3.97 7.89
N ALA A 83 4.86 3.05 7.10
CA ALA A 83 5.12 3.22 5.68
C ALA A 83 3.84 3.53 4.89
N SER A 84 2.73 2.88 5.24
CA SER A 84 1.42 3.18 4.65
C SER A 84 0.99 4.62 4.92
N GLN A 85 1.03 5.05 6.18
CA GLN A 85 0.53 6.38 6.54
C GLN A 85 1.35 7.50 5.91
N ILE A 86 2.68 7.36 5.90
CA ILE A 86 3.57 8.36 5.31
C ILE A 86 3.47 8.38 3.78
N ALA A 87 3.25 7.23 3.14
CA ALA A 87 3.05 7.10 1.69
C ALA A 87 1.87 7.90 1.15
N ILE A 88 0.82 8.14 1.96
CA ILE A 88 -0.34 8.95 1.56
C ILE A 88 0.10 10.35 1.12
N THR A 89 1.16 10.90 1.73
CA THR A 89 1.69 12.24 1.41
C THR A 89 2.51 12.28 0.11
N ALA A 90 2.94 11.12 -0.38
CA ALA A 90 3.64 10.96 -1.65
C ALA A 90 2.70 10.51 -2.80
N SER A 91 1.41 10.29 -2.52
CA SER A 91 0.46 9.81 -3.52
C SER A 91 -0.16 10.96 -4.32
N PRO A 92 -0.06 10.94 -5.66
CA PRO A 92 -0.70 11.94 -6.50
C PRO A 92 -2.24 11.85 -6.51
N ILE A 93 -2.79 10.66 -6.20
CA ILE A 93 -4.23 10.37 -6.18
C ILE A 93 -4.85 10.79 -4.84
N SER A 94 -4.03 10.99 -3.81
CA SER A 94 -4.47 11.37 -2.48
C SER A 94 -5.09 12.77 -2.46
N ALA A 95 -6.35 12.84 -2.02
CA ALA A 95 -7.05 14.11 -1.85
C ALA A 95 -6.31 15.06 -0.88
N ALA A 96 -5.64 14.51 0.15
CA ALA A 96 -4.86 15.29 1.10
C ALA A 96 -3.69 16.02 0.43
N VAL A 97 -2.99 15.36 -0.51
CA VAL A 97 -1.85 15.92 -1.23
C VAL A 97 -2.31 17.02 -2.20
N VAL A 98 -3.39 16.78 -2.93
CA VAL A 98 -3.98 17.77 -3.86
C VAL A 98 -4.45 19.01 -3.09
N PHE A 99 -5.11 18.82 -1.96
CA PHE A 99 -5.54 19.92 -1.09
C PHE A 99 -4.35 20.72 -0.56
N PHE A 100 -3.33 20.03 -0.04
CA PHE A 100 -2.13 20.68 0.50
C PHE A 100 -1.35 21.45 -0.57
N ALA A 101 -1.25 20.90 -1.79
CA ALA A 101 -0.64 21.59 -2.91
C ALA A 101 -1.38 22.89 -3.26
N GLY A 102 -2.72 22.91 -3.19
CA GLY A 102 -3.50 24.13 -3.42
C GLY A 102 -3.25 25.23 -2.38
N ILE A 103 -2.94 24.87 -1.13
CA ILE A 103 -2.54 25.84 -0.09
C ILE A 103 -1.12 26.38 -0.35
N LEU A 104 -0.25 25.55 -0.91
CA LEU A 104 1.16 25.86 -1.14
C LEU A 104 1.43 26.55 -2.49
N GLU A 105 0.50 26.48 -3.44
CA GLU A 105 0.56 27.17 -4.71
C GLU A 105 0.78 28.69 -4.60
N PRO A 106 0.07 29.45 -3.73
CA PRO A 106 0.35 30.87 -3.52
C PRO A 106 1.72 31.16 -2.89
N LEU A 107 2.38 30.15 -2.30
CA LEU A 107 3.74 30.25 -1.77
C LEU A 107 4.81 29.90 -2.82
N GLY A 108 4.40 29.63 -4.07
CA GLY A 108 5.31 29.33 -5.19
C GLY A 108 5.73 27.86 -5.30
N VAL A 109 5.13 26.95 -4.50
CA VAL A 109 5.42 25.51 -4.58
C VAL A 109 4.42 24.85 -5.52
N SER A 110 4.91 24.36 -6.67
CA SER A 110 4.06 23.63 -7.60
C SER A 110 3.70 22.23 -7.08
N TYR A 111 2.53 21.71 -7.47
CA TYR A 111 2.11 20.33 -7.16
C TYR A 111 3.17 19.29 -7.56
N LEU A 112 3.82 19.49 -8.70
CA LEU A 112 4.85 18.58 -9.18
C LEU A 112 6.12 18.64 -8.33
N THR A 113 6.50 19.84 -7.89
CA THR A 113 7.62 20.05 -6.95
C THR A 113 7.33 19.37 -5.61
N LEU A 114 6.11 19.49 -5.10
CA LEU A 114 5.69 18.83 -3.85
C LEU A 114 5.85 17.30 -3.96
N LEU A 115 5.34 16.69 -5.03
CA LEU A 115 5.49 15.24 -5.26
C LEU A 115 6.95 14.84 -5.46
N ALA A 116 7.72 15.64 -6.21
CA ALA A 116 9.13 15.39 -6.46
C ALA A 116 9.97 15.38 -5.16
N ILE A 117 9.50 16.06 -4.10
CA ILE A 117 10.13 16.05 -2.77
C ILE A 117 9.55 14.92 -1.91
N CYS A 118 8.23 14.81 -1.81
CA CYS A 118 7.58 13.83 -0.93
C CYS A 118 7.90 12.39 -1.32
N ILE A 119 7.93 12.06 -2.61
CA ILE A 119 8.23 10.69 -3.09
C ILE A 119 9.59 10.19 -2.59
N PRO A 120 10.73 10.85 -2.89
CA PRO A 120 12.03 10.38 -2.43
C PRO A 120 12.20 10.50 -0.92
N VAL A 121 11.70 11.57 -0.29
CA VAL A 121 11.87 11.77 1.17
C VAL A 121 11.14 10.70 1.95
N THR A 122 9.89 10.39 1.61
CA THR A 122 9.12 9.37 2.33
C THR A 122 9.68 7.97 2.09
N LEU A 123 10.12 7.66 0.86
CA LEU A 123 10.74 6.38 0.56
C LEU A 123 12.05 6.19 1.34
N LEU A 124 12.92 7.20 1.37
CA LEU A 124 14.16 7.16 2.14
C LEU A 124 13.90 7.06 3.65
N ALA A 125 12.95 7.84 4.18
CA ALA A 125 12.58 7.78 5.58
C ALA A 125 12.10 6.39 6.00
N VAL A 126 11.27 5.75 5.17
CA VAL A 126 10.79 4.38 5.40
C VAL A 126 11.95 3.39 5.38
N MET A 127 12.87 3.49 4.42
CA MET A 127 14.02 2.60 4.33
C MET A 127 14.97 2.74 5.52
N LEU A 128 15.28 3.97 5.94
CA LEU A 128 16.10 4.23 7.13
C LEU A 128 15.42 3.70 8.40
N THR A 129 14.12 3.91 8.52
CA THR A 129 13.36 3.41 9.68
C THR A 129 13.30 1.88 9.67
N ALA A 130 13.23 1.23 8.50
CA ALA A 130 13.30 -0.23 8.39
C ALA A 130 14.64 -0.80 8.89
N ILE A 131 15.76 -0.08 8.67
CA ILE A 131 17.07 -0.45 9.25
C ILE A 131 16.96 -0.46 10.77
N VAL A 132 16.43 0.62 11.36
CA VAL A 132 16.27 0.74 12.82
C VAL A 132 15.35 -0.37 13.34
N CYS A 133 14.17 -0.57 12.73
CA CYS A 133 13.22 -1.61 13.10
C CYS A 133 13.78 -3.03 13.00
N ASN A 134 14.79 -3.27 12.15
CA ASN A 134 15.45 -4.57 12.06
C ASN A 134 16.22 -4.94 13.34
N PHE A 135 16.69 -3.94 14.08
CA PHE A 135 17.37 -4.12 15.37
C PHE A 135 16.42 -4.01 16.58
N LEU A 136 15.13 -3.75 16.37
CA LEU A 136 14.18 -3.59 17.47
C LEU A 136 13.72 -4.93 18.05
N GLY A 137 13.95 -5.11 19.36
CA GLY A 137 13.46 -6.23 20.17
C GLY A 137 14.29 -7.51 20.05
N CYS A 138 14.03 -8.47 20.94
CA CYS A 138 14.65 -9.80 20.93
C CYS A 138 14.31 -10.61 19.66
N GLU A 139 15.13 -11.61 19.34
CA GLU A 139 14.77 -12.56 18.30
C GLU A 139 13.50 -13.33 18.71
N LEU A 140 12.72 -13.78 17.72
CA LEU A 140 11.46 -14.49 17.98
C LEU A 140 11.68 -15.76 18.81
N LYS A 141 12.85 -16.39 18.68
CA LYS A 141 13.24 -17.59 19.43
C LYS A 141 13.44 -17.32 20.91
N ASP A 142 13.84 -16.11 21.27
CA ASP A 142 14.17 -15.70 22.63
C ASP A 142 12.99 -15.01 23.33
N ASP A 143 11.84 -14.88 22.65
CA ASP A 143 10.65 -14.26 23.21
C ASP A 143 9.93 -15.27 24.13
N PRO A 144 9.89 -15.04 25.46
CA PRO A 144 9.32 -16.00 26.42
C PRO A 144 7.82 -16.22 26.19
N VAL A 145 7.10 -15.20 25.73
CA VAL A 145 5.67 -15.30 25.39
C VAL A 145 5.48 -16.16 24.14
N TYR A 146 6.41 -16.08 23.18
CA TYR A 146 6.38 -16.93 22.00
C TYR A 146 6.67 -18.39 22.33
N GLN A 147 7.67 -18.66 23.17
CA GLN A 147 7.98 -20.02 23.62
C GLN A 147 6.82 -20.64 24.40
N GLU A 148 6.17 -19.87 25.28
CA GLU A 148 5.00 -20.33 26.04
C GLU A 148 3.82 -20.65 25.12
N ARG A 149 3.52 -19.80 24.13
CA ARG A 149 2.46 -20.04 23.13
C ARG A 149 2.79 -21.20 22.19
N LEU A 150 4.06 -21.39 21.86
CA LEU A 150 4.54 -22.52 21.06
C LEU A 150 4.38 -23.83 21.85
N ALA A 151 4.77 -23.84 23.13
CA ALA A 151 4.61 -24.98 24.02
C ALA A 151 3.14 -25.35 24.25
N LYS A 152 2.23 -24.36 24.27
CA LYS A 152 0.77 -24.56 24.34
C LYS A 152 0.14 -24.99 23.00
N GLY A 153 0.91 -25.06 21.91
CA GLY A 153 0.40 -25.42 20.58
C GLY A 153 -0.53 -24.37 19.94
N GLU A 154 -0.53 -23.14 20.48
CA GLU A 154 -1.41 -22.05 20.01
C GLU A 154 -0.87 -21.35 18.75
N VAL A 155 0.39 -21.63 18.39
CA VAL A 155 1.03 -21.07 17.20
C VAL A 155 0.62 -21.88 15.97
N ARG A 156 -0.45 -21.44 15.30
CA ARG A 156 -0.82 -21.93 13.97
C ARG A 156 -0.13 -21.09 12.90
N LEU A 157 0.65 -21.74 12.03
CA LEU A 157 1.03 -21.17 10.75
C LEU A 157 -0.22 -21.27 9.86
N ARG A 158 -0.89 -20.15 9.60
CA ARG A 158 -1.89 -20.13 8.52
C ARG A 158 -1.12 -20.39 7.23
N GLY A 159 -1.45 -21.48 6.53
CA GLY A 159 -0.99 -21.68 5.17
C GLY A 159 -1.56 -20.58 4.27
N SER A 160 -0.78 -20.19 3.24
CA SER A 160 -1.14 -19.18 2.24
C SER A 160 -2.63 -19.21 1.92
N GLN A 161 -3.34 -18.13 2.24
CA GLN A 161 -4.69 -17.93 1.75
C GLN A 161 -4.60 -17.65 0.26
N VAL A 162 -4.79 -18.68 -0.56
CA VAL A 162 -4.87 -18.54 -2.01
C VAL A 162 -6.14 -17.74 -2.32
N PHE A 163 -5.98 -16.44 -2.56
CA PHE A 163 -7.06 -15.62 -3.10
C PHE A 163 -7.38 -16.13 -4.51
N GLU A 164 -8.60 -16.67 -4.71
CA GLU A 164 -9.09 -16.97 -6.05
C GLU A 164 -9.31 -15.66 -6.81
N LEU A 165 -8.39 -15.36 -7.74
CA LEU A 165 -8.47 -14.14 -8.52
C LEU A 165 -9.63 -14.21 -9.53
N GLN A 166 -10.58 -13.29 -9.38
CA GLN A 166 -11.60 -13.03 -10.39
C GLN A 166 -10.93 -12.66 -11.74
N PRO A 167 -11.42 -13.15 -12.89
CA PRO A 167 -10.79 -12.93 -14.21
C PRO A 167 -10.60 -11.46 -14.59
N HIS A 168 -11.40 -10.57 -14.02
CA HIS A 168 -11.41 -9.13 -14.30
C HIS A 168 -10.53 -8.29 -13.34
N ALA A 169 -9.98 -8.89 -12.28
CA ALA A 169 -9.21 -8.19 -11.24
C ALA A 169 -7.95 -7.49 -11.76
N LYS A 170 -7.26 -8.09 -12.75
CA LYS A 170 -6.08 -7.46 -13.38
C LYS A 170 -6.47 -6.25 -14.24
N ARG A 171 -7.61 -6.35 -14.93
CA ARG A 171 -8.10 -5.30 -15.84
C ARG A 171 -8.67 -4.12 -15.06
N SER A 172 -9.31 -4.35 -13.90
CA SER A 172 -9.82 -3.27 -13.06
C SER A 172 -8.68 -2.42 -12.48
N VAL A 173 -7.62 -3.05 -11.99
CA VAL A 173 -6.38 -2.39 -11.57
C VAL A 173 -5.78 -1.61 -12.74
N LEU A 174 -5.55 -2.27 -13.88
CA LEU A 174 -4.98 -1.60 -15.05
C LEU A 174 -5.85 -0.40 -15.50
N LEU A 175 -7.17 -0.50 -15.54
CA LEU A 175 -8.06 0.60 -15.94
C LEU A 175 -8.01 1.79 -14.97
N VAL A 176 -7.91 1.54 -13.66
CA VAL A 176 -7.77 2.60 -12.65
C VAL A 176 -6.41 3.29 -12.78
N PHE A 177 -5.36 2.54 -13.10
CA PHE A 177 -3.99 3.07 -13.24
C PHE A 177 -3.70 3.71 -14.61
N ASP A 178 -4.26 3.18 -15.70
CA ASP A 178 -3.99 3.61 -17.07
C ASP A 178 -4.82 4.85 -17.47
N ARG A 179 -6.07 4.95 -16.97
CA ARG A 179 -6.94 6.10 -17.30
C ARG A 179 -6.49 7.42 -16.66
N HIS A 180 -5.53 7.38 -15.73
CA HIS A 180 -4.97 8.58 -15.10
C HIS A 180 -3.87 9.26 -15.94
N ARG A 181 -3.37 8.63 -17.01
CA ARG A 181 -2.49 9.27 -18.02
C ARG A 181 -3.27 9.98 -19.15
N GLY A 182 -4.60 9.81 -19.23
CA GLY A 182 -5.44 10.38 -20.27
C GLY A 182 -6.45 11.40 -19.71
N GLY A 183 -5.95 12.59 -19.35
CA GLY A 183 -6.77 13.72 -18.89
C GLY A 183 -7.64 14.39 -19.97
N ASP A 184 -7.91 13.76 -21.12
CA ASP A 184 -8.55 14.42 -22.27
C ASP A 184 -9.88 13.83 -22.76
N VAL A 185 -10.43 12.79 -22.13
CA VAL A 185 -11.67 12.15 -22.65
C VAL A 185 -12.97 12.76 -22.08
N LEU A 186 -12.90 13.68 -21.12
CA LEU A 186 -14.10 14.33 -20.56
C LEU A 186 -14.45 15.69 -21.17
N ARG A 187 -13.73 16.17 -22.19
CA ARG A 187 -14.05 17.43 -22.87
C ARG A 187 -15.15 17.35 -23.93
N HIS A 188 -15.60 16.16 -24.33
CA HIS A 188 -16.64 16.01 -25.35
C HIS A 188 -18.06 15.72 -24.84
N GLY A 189 -18.30 15.68 -23.53
CA GLY A 189 -19.63 15.45 -22.96
C GLY A 189 -20.47 16.72 -22.70
N HIS A 190 -19.86 17.91 -22.63
CA HIS A 190 -20.51 19.08 -22.03
C HIS A 190 -21.14 20.10 -23.02
N GLN A 191 -21.20 19.80 -24.33
CA GLN A 191 -21.81 20.70 -25.33
C GLN A 191 -23.24 20.33 -25.76
N ARG A 192 -23.87 19.30 -25.19
CA ARG A 192 -25.26 18.90 -25.54
C ARG A 192 -26.32 19.27 -24.50
N TYR A 193 -26.21 20.45 -23.88
CA TYR A 193 -27.35 21.05 -23.19
C TYR A 193 -27.36 22.57 -23.36
N ARG A 194 -27.52 23.00 -24.61
CA ARG A 194 -28.03 24.35 -24.92
C ARG A 194 -29.52 24.17 -25.21
N ARG A 195 -30.38 24.59 -24.27
CA ARG A 195 -31.81 24.73 -24.52
C ARG A 195 -32.01 25.70 -25.70
N PRO A 196 -32.92 25.43 -26.65
CA PRO A 196 -33.55 26.49 -27.41
C PRO A 196 -34.67 27.12 -26.56
N ASP A 197 -34.88 28.40 -26.82
CA ASP A 197 -35.83 29.32 -26.18
C ASP A 197 -37.28 28.83 -26.18
#